data_AF-A0A2E2QA68-F1
#
_entry.id   AF-A0A2E2QA68-F1
#
_cell.length_a   1.000
_cell.length_b   1.000
_cell.length_c   1.000
_cell.angle_alpha   90.00
_cell.angle_beta   90.00
_cell.angle_gamma   90.00
#
_symmetry.space_group_name_H-M   'P 1'
#
loop_
_entity.id
_entity.type
_entity.pdbx_description
1 polymer ?
#
loop_
_entity_poly.entity_id
_entity_poly.type
_entity_poly.pdbx_seq_one_letter_code
_entity_poly.pdbx_strand_id
1 'polypeptide(L)'
;MIEQSISVSREKFTVKDVKNDDNTIVAASNRMTLPLPHEDSLLREDFVIRGKFMHEVARMGALMIRNYHRLGPFMNRAEKFDWDDAFFKLQGSYERAYVEDDWICIYNKGKIVYQSGKHHPFFDIIEKCDFKNTGEYDFSVAMAEEAFGAAGRNVQIQHESKLALVAHAFQDKVRCGVIDRNLTRTRTFNFSVEKLDDDEKAKTPEASPCVHHASSFLEGLHHCFKVGLFNIQLKRGQVEKNSDAHEQQKKSLKIIRELSTEINAFNNSYNVKYRPEMPDFDITIKEVEQKLLSE
;
A
#
# COMPACT_ATOMS: atom_id res chain seq x y z
N MET A 1 -8.25 22.51 7.65
CA MET A 1 -8.00 21.07 7.50
C MET A 1 -6.94 20.69 8.52
N ILE A 2 -7.18 19.65 9.32
CA ILE A 2 -6.18 19.15 10.28
C ILE A 2 -5.06 18.49 9.47
N GLU A 3 -3.80 18.79 9.83
CA GLU A 3 -2.65 18.15 9.17
C GLU A 3 -2.73 16.62 9.34
N GLN A 4 -2.59 15.91 8.23
CA GLN A 4 -2.72 14.46 8.19
C GLN A 4 -1.45 13.86 7.58
N SER A 5 -0.82 12.92 8.29
CA SER A 5 0.30 12.14 7.79
C SER A 5 -0.11 10.69 7.64
N ILE A 6 0.22 10.14 6.48
CA ILE A 6 -0.13 8.79 6.06
C ILE A 6 1.15 8.13 5.56
N SER A 7 1.37 6.88 5.92
CA SER A 7 2.50 6.11 5.41
C SER A 7 2.06 4.70 5.04
N VAL A 8 2.70 4.13 4.03
CA VAL A 8 2.64 2.71 3.68
C VAL A 8 4.04 2.15 3.75
N SER A 9 4.24 1.09 4.53
CA SER A 9 5.49 0.35 4.65
C SER A 9 5.32 -1.07 4.11
N ARG A 10 6.39 -1.62 3.53
CA ARG A 10 6.56 -3.06 3.36
C ARG A 10 7.24 -3.61 4.60
N GLU A 11 6.61 -4.58 5.24
CA GLU A 11 7.10 -5.18 6.48
C GLU A 11 7.36 -6.67 6.29
N LYS A 12 8.43 -7.15 6.90
CA LYS A 12 8.74 -8.57 7.04
C LYS A 12 9.17 -8.84 8.46
N PHE A 13 8.55 -9.84 9.06
CA PHE A 13 8.90 -10.38 10.37
C PHE A 13 9.48 -11.78 10.19
N THR A 14 10.61 -12.04 10.83
CA THR A 14 11.20 -13.37 10.95
C THR A 14 11.20 -13.72 12.43
N VAL A 15 10.32 -14.62 12.84
CA VAL A 15 10.17 -15.07 14.23
C VAL A 15 10.87 -16.42 14.38
N LYS A 16 11.96 -16.46 15.14
CA LYS A 16 12.75 -17.65 15.38
C LYS A 16 12.56 -18.13 16.82
N ASP A 17 12.31 -19.42 17.01
CA ASP A 17 12.27 -20.01 18.34
C ASP A 17 13.71 -20.26 18.82
N VAL A 18 14.09 -19.71 19.97
CA VAL A 18 15.46 -19.75 20.48
C VAL A 18 15.91 -21.18 20.78
N LYS A 19 14.97 -22.10 21.06
CA LYS A 19 15.28 -23.50 21.38
C LYS A 19 15.16 -24.44 20.18
N ASN A 20 14.50 -24.02 19.10
CA ASN A 20 14.24 -24.87 17.95
C ASN A 20 14.16 -24.07 16.64
N ASP A 21 15.26 -24.04 15.89
CA ASP A 21 15.39 -23.24 14.65
C ASP A 21 14.45 -23.74 13.53
N ASP A 22 13.96 -24.99 13.60
CA ASP A 22 13.06 -25.60 12.60
C ASP A 22 11.66 -24.94 12.56
N ASN A 23 11.29 -24.15 13.58
CA ASN A 23 9.99 -23.48 13.67
C ASN A 23 10.05 -21.98 13.32
N THR A 24 10.95 -21.59 12.42
CA THR A 24 11.05 -20.21 11.94
C THR A 24 9.79 -19.81 11.16
N ILE A 25 9.12 -18.75 11.62
CA ILE A 25 7.97 -18.15 10.95
C ILE A 25 8.45 -16.91 10.17
N VAL A 26 8.06 -16.82 8.90
CA VAL A 26 8.27 -15.60 8.10
C VAL A 26 6.91 -15.04 7.70
N ALA A 27 6.62 -13.80 8.15
CA ALA A 27 5.38 -13.11 7.86
C ALA A 27 5.69 -11.77 7.17
N ALA A 28 5.26 -11.61 5.92
CA ALA A 28 5.43 -10.38 5.14
C ALA A 28 4.07 -9.75 4.80
N SER A 29 3.98 -8.43 4.87
CA SER A 29 2.79 -7.68 4.49
C SER A 29 3.14 -6.24 4.12
N ASN A 30 2.16 -5.50 3.61
CA ASN A 30 2.24 -4.06 3.54
C ASN A 30 1.31 -3.48 4.60
N ARG A 31 1.76 -2.45 5.30
CA ARG A 31 1.05 -1.83 6.42
C ARG A 31 0.86 -0.34 6.13
N MET A 32 -0.35 0.16 6.38
CA MET A 32 -0.66 1.58 6.32
C MET A 32 -1.25 2.04 7.65
N THR A 33 -0.69 3.10 8.21
CA THR A 33 -1.30 3.83 9.32
C THR A 33 -2.18 4.92 8.76
N LEU A 34 -3.45 4.93 9.15
CA LEU A 34 -4.45 5.85 8.65
C LEU A 34 -5.15 6.57 9.81
N PRO A 35 -4.62 7.71 10.26
CA PRO A 35 -5.31 8.58 11.20
C PRO A 35 -6.42 9.35 10.45
N LEU A 36 -7.67 9.25 10.91
CA LEU A 36 -8.81 9.98 10.35
C LEU A 36 -9.33 10.99 11.39
N PRO A 37 -8.82 12.23 11.39
CA PRO A 37 -9.33 13.28 12.27
C PRO A 37 -10.67 13.82 11.76
N HIS A 38 -11.66 13.97 12.64
CA HIS A 38 -12.85 14.77 12.36
C HIS A 38 -12.59 16.25 12.67
N GLU A 39 -13.40 17.16 12.12
CA GLU A 39 -13.31 18.60 12.40
C GLU A 39 -13.48 18.89 13.90
N ASP A 40 -14.36 18.13 14.54
CA ASP A 40 -14.41 18.01 16.00
C ASP A 40 -13.31 17.05 16.46
N SER A 41 -12.24 17.62 17.02
CA SER A 41 -11.03 16.90 17.47
C SER A 41 -11.29 15.73 18.43
N LEU A 42 -12.49 15.66 19.05
CA LEU A 42 -12.89 14.57 19.93
C LEU A 42 -13.25 13.27 19.19
N LEU A 43 -13.56 13.34 17.89
CA LEU A 43 -13.92 12.20 17.06
C LEU A 43 -12.77 11.87 16.10
N ARG A 44 -11.74 11.21 16.60
CA ARG A 44 -10.64 10.68 15.79
C ARG A 44 -10.73 9.15 15.72
N GLU A 45 -10.62 8.61 14.52
CA GLU A 45 -10.48 7.17 14.32
C GLU A 45 -9.13 6.85 13.69
N ASP A 46 -8.34 6.02 14.39
CA ASP A 46 -7.08 5.52 13.86
C ASP A 46 -7.28 4.09 13.35
N PHE A 47 -6.97 3.90 12.08
CA PHE A 47 -6.99 2.58 11.45
C PHE A 47 -5.59 2.15 11.06
N VAL A 48 -5.39 0.83 11.05
CA VAL A 48 -4.25 0.20 10.40
C VAL A 48 -4.78 -0.70 9.31
N ILE A 49 -4.27 -0.57 8.10
CA ILE A 49 -4.63 -1.42 6.96
C ILE A 49 -3.41 -2.28 6.65
N ARG A 50 -3.58 -3.60 6.67
CA ARG A 50 -2.59 -4.55 6.17
C ARG A 50 -3.11 -5.26 4.93
N GLY A 51 -2.24 -5.56 3.99
CA GLY A 51 -2.62 -6.28 2.79
C GLY A 51 -1.44 -6.86 2.02
N LYS A 52 -1.76 -7.71 1.05
CA LYS A 52 -0.77 -8.37 0.19
C LYS A 52 -0.08 -7.41 -0.76
N PHE A 53 -0.81 -6.43 -1.31
CA PHE A 53 -0.27 -5.45 -2.26
C PHE A 53 -0.28 -4.02 -1.71
N MET A 54 0.80 -3.27 -1.96
CA MET A 54 0.95 -1.89 -1.47
C MET A 54 -0.09 -0.94 -2.09
N HIS A 55 -0.40 -1.12 -3.37
CA HIS A 55 -1.35 -0.26 -4.08
C HIS A 55 -2.77 -0.48 -3.56
N GLU A 56 -3.19 -1.70 -3.25
CA GLU A 56 -4.51 -1.97 -2.68
C GLU A 56 -4.67 -1.38 -1.27
N VAL A 57 -3.64 -1.53 -0.43
CA VAL A 57 -3.62 -0.91 0.90
C VAL A 57 -3.77 0.61 0.78
N ALA A 58 -3.01 1.25 -0.13
CA ALA A 58 -3.11 2.68 -0.38
C ALA A 58 -4.48 3.09 -0.96
N ARG A 59 -5.03 2.33 -1.93
CA ARG A 59 -6.35 2.58 -2.53
C ARG A 59 -7.47 2.45 -1.48
N MET A 60 -7.40 1.45 -0.61
CA MET A 60 -8.34 1.28 0.51
C MET A 60 -8.27 2.47 1.46
N GLY A 61 -7.05 2.91 1.81
CA GLY A 61 -6.87 4.10 2.63
C GLY A 61 -7.44 5.36 1.99
N ALA A 62 -7.19 5.59 0.70
CA ALA A 62 -7.80 6.71 -0.04
C ALA A 62 -9.33 6.66 -0.02
N LEU A 63 -9.92 5.48 -0.26
CA LEU A 63 -11.36 5.27 -0.19
C LEU A 63 -11.91 5.56 1.21
N MET A 64 -11.21 5.10 2.26
CA MET A 64 -11.60 5.33 3.65
C MET A 64 -11.56 6.82 4.00
N ILE A 65 -10.53 7.56 3.59
CA ILE A 65 -10.43 9.02 3.78
C ILE A 65 -11.64 9.72 3.15
N ARG A 66 -11.92 9.42 1.88
CA ARG A 66 -13.06 10.03 1.17
C ARG A 66 -14.39 9.72 1.86
N ASN A 67 -14.58 8.48 2.27
CA ASN A 67 -15.83 8.04 2.88
C ASN A 67 -16.02 8.67 4.27
N TYR A 68 -14.95 8.74 5.06
CA TYR A 68 -14.94 9.39 6.38
C TYR A 68 -15.30 10.88 6.29
N HIS A 69 -14.69 11.63 5.37
CA HIS A 69 -15.01 13.05 5.19
C HIS A 69 -16.42 13.28 4.66
N ARG A 70 -16.97 12.35 3.87
CA ARG A 70 -18.31 12.51 3.29
C ARG A 70 -19.44 12.07 4.22
N LEU A 71 -19.25 10.98 4.96
CA LEU A 71 -20.30 10.29 5.71
C LEU A 71 -20.04 10.28 7.23
N GLY A 72 -18.91 10.83 7.67
CA GLY A 72 -18.49 10.83 9.06
C GLY A 72 -17.83 9.52 9.52
N PRO A 73 -17.57 9.40 10.84
CA PRO A 73 -16.82 8.29 11.43
C PRO A 73 -17.40 6.91 11.17
N PHE A 74 -16.55 5.92 10.91
CA PHE A 74 -16.97 4.55 10.57
C PHE A 74 -17.59 3.83 11.76
N MET A 75 -17.07 4.04 12.97
CA MET A 75 -17.46 3.28 14.15
C MET A 75 -18.73 3.84 14.82
N ASN A 76 -19.17 5.05 14.47
CA ASN A 76 -20.26 5.75 15.15
C ASN A 76 -21.44 6.16 14.24
N ARG A 77 -21.47 5.72 12.99
CA ARG A 77 -22.55 6.05 12.05
C ARG A 77 -23.62 4.96 11.97
N ALA A 78 -24.84 5.35 11.63
CA ALA A 78 -26.00 4.45 11.56
C ALA A 78 -25.89 3.42 10.42
N GLU A 79 -25.45 3.85 9.23
CA GLU A 79 -25.27 2.98 8.07
C GLU A 79 -23.84 2.42 8.06
N LYS A 80 -23.71 1.10 8.19
CA LYS A 80 -22.40 0.43 8.19
C LYS A 80 -21.70 0.60 6.84
N PHE A 81 -20.38 0.67 6.85
CA PHE A 81 -19.59 0.62 5.62
C PHE A 81 -19.58 -0.79 5.06
N ASP A 82 -19.88 -0.91 3.77
CA ASP A 82 -19.78 -2.17 3.03
C ASP A 82 -18.31 -2.41 2.64
N TRP A 83 -17.58 -3.07 3.53
CA TRP A 83 -16.16 -3.37 3.35
C TRP A 83 -15.91 -4.38 2.23
N ASP A 84 -16.83 -5.34 2.03
CA ASP A 84 -16.72 -6.37 1.01
C ASP A 84 -16.85 -5.77 -0.39
N ASP A 85 -17.88 -4.97 -0.63
CA ASP A 85 -18.06 -4.25 -1.89
C ASP A 85 -16.91 -3.28 -2.15
N ALA A 86 -16.46 -2.56 -1.11
CA ALA A 86 -15.32 -1.68 -1.20
C ALA A 86 -14.06 -2.42 -1.66
N PHE A 87 -13.71 -3.54 -1.02
CA PHE A 87 -12.53 -4.31 -1.39
C PHE A 87 -12.67 -4.97 -2.76
N PHE A 88 -13.83 -5.55 -3.06
CA PHE A 88 -14.10 -6.16 -4.36
C PHE A 88 -13.92 -5.17 -5.52
N LYS A 89 -14.36 -3.91 -5.35
CA LYS A 89 -14.20 -2.84 -6.34
C LYS A 89 -12.76 -2.34 -6.46
N LEU A 90 -11.96 -2.48 -5.41
CA LEU A 90 -10.54 -2.11 -5.43
C LEU A 90 -9.70 -3.14 -6.17
N GLN A 91 -10.03 -4.42 -6.05
CA GLN A 91 -9.34 -5.47 -6.77
C GLN A 91 -9.52 -5.26 -8.29
N GLY A 92 -8.42 -5.27 -9.03
CA GLY A 92 -8.46 -5.23 -10.48
C GLY A 92 -9.07 -6.51 -11.06
N SER A 93 -9.42 -6.47 -12.35
CA SER A 93 -9.81 -7.69 -13.06
C SER A 93 -8.67 -8.72 -13.13
N TYR A 94 -7.41 -8.27 -12.96
CA TYR A 94 -6.24 -9.11 -12.95
C TYR A 94 -6.09 -9.84 -11.61
N GLU A 95 -6.14 -9.13 -10.48
CA GLU A 95 -5.98 -9.70 -9.14
C GLU A 95 -7.01 -10.80 -8.91
N ARG A 96 -8.29 -10.50 -9.18
CA ARG A 96 -9.38 -11.49 -9.06
C ARG A 96 -9.20 -12.73 -9.95
N ALA A 97 -8.50 -12.61 -11.06
CA ALA A 97 -8.33 -13.70 -12.01
C ALA A 97 -7.06 -14.53 -11.79
N TYR A 98 -6.02 -13.96 -11.18
CA TYR A 98 -4.68 -14.56 -11.14
C TYR A 98 -4.03 -14.59 -9.76
N VAL A 99 -4.67 -14.04 -8.72
CA VAL A 99 -4.14 -14.04 -7.36
C VAL A 99 -5.16 -14.75 -6.45
N GLU A 100 -4.95 -16.05 -6.23
CA GLU A 100 -5.88 -16.90 -5.49
C GLU A 100 -5.90 -16.61 -3.97
N ASP A 101 -4.77 -16.17 -3.43
CA ASP A 101 -4.53 -15.94 -1.99
C ASP A 101 -4.38 -14.44 -1.69
N ASP A 102 -5.12 -13.59 -2.40
CA ASP A 102 -5.16 -12.17 -2.08
C ASP A 102 -5.87 -11.90 -0.75
N TRP A 103 -5.42 -10.86 -0.04
CA TRP A 103 -5.93 -10.57 1.30
C TRP A 103 -5.74 -9.12 1.72
N ILE A 104 -6.66 -8.66 2.55
CA ILE A 104 -6.62 -7.38 3.25
C ILE A 104 -7.18 -7.54 4.66
N CYS A 105 -6.63 -6.83 5.63
CA CYS A 105 -7.12 -6.81 7.00
C CYS A 105 -7.04 -5.39 7.56
N ILE A 106 -8.15 -4.90 8.11
CA ILE A 106 -8.29 -3.55 8.65
C ILE A 106 -8.47 -3.68 10.16
N TYR A 107 -7.66 -2.93 10.89
CA TYR A 107 -7.65 -2.90 12.35
C TYR A 107 -8.08 -1.53 12.86
N ASN A 108 -8.86 -1.51 13.94
CA ASN A 108 -9.11 -0.34 14.76
C ASN A 108 -8.86 -0.72 16.22
N LYS A 109 -8.08 0.09 16.94
CA LYS A 109 -7.74 -0.16 18.34
C LYS A 109 -7.17 -1.58 18.58
N GLY A 110 -6.29 -2.03 17.69
CA GLY A 110 -5.66 -3.35 17.72
C GLY A 110 -6.61 -4.54 17.46
N LYS A 111 -7.84 -4.29 17.00
CA LYS A 111 -8.82 -5.34 16.70
C LYS A 111 -9.21 -5.29 15.23
N ILE A 112 -9.40 -6.46 14.63
CA ILE A 112 -9.90 -6.59 13.26
C ILE A 112 -11.32 -6.01 13.19
N VAL A 113 -11.52 -5.05 12.30
CA VAL A 113 -12.86 -4.53 11.93
C VAL A 113 -13.35 -5.11 10.62
N TYR A 114 -12.42 -5.53 9.75
CA TYR A 114 -12.71 -6.20 8.50
C TYR A 114 -11.51 -7.04 8.07
N GLN A 115 -11.78 -8.20 7.46
CA GLN A 115 -10.77 -9.03 6.83
C GLN A 115 -11.36 -9.71 5.60
N SER A 116 -10.53 -9.89 4.57
CA SER A 116 -10.81 -10.74 3.42
C SER A 116 -9.54 -11.52 3.06
N GLY A 117 -9.71 -12.76 2.63
CA GLY A 117 -8.61 -13.70 2.42
C GLY A 117 -7.98 -14.20 3.73
N LYS A 118 -6.79 -14.79 3.63
CA LYS A 118 -6.06 -15.38 4.77
C LYS A 118 -4.72 -14.70 4.96
N HIS A 119 -4.59 -13.88 6.01
CA HIS A 119 -3.32 -13.31 6.45
C HIS A 119 -2.64 -14.16 7.53
N HIS A 120 -1.38 -13.84 7.81
CA HIS A 120 -0.63 -14.54 8.86
C HIS A 120 -1.09 -14.06 10.26
N PRO A 121 -1.47 -14.95 11.20
CA PRO A 121 -2.01 -14.56 12.52
C PRO A 121 -1.07 -13.72 13.40
N PHE A 122 0.23 -13.75 13.11
CA PHE A 122 1.22 -12.87 13.76
C PHE A 122 0.85 -11.38 13.62
N PHE A 123 0.21 -10.98 12.51
CA PHE A 123 -0.22 -9.59 12.34
C PHE A 123 -1.26 -9.16 13.38
N ASP A 124 -2.15 -10.07 13.81
CA ASP A 124 -3.12 -9.77 14.86
C ASP A 124 -2.44 -9.54 16.22
N ILE A 125 -1.31 -10.22 16.45
CA ILE A 125 -0.52 -10.07 17.67
C ILE A 125 0.19 -8.72 17.65
N ILE A 126 0.92 -8.41 16.58
CA ILE A 126 1.71 -7.18 16.51
C ILE A 126 0.82 -5.93 16.54
N GLU A 127 -0.34 -5.93 15.89
CA GLU A 127 -1.26 -4.78 15.94
C GLU A 127 -1.94 -4.60 17.31
N LYS A 128 -2.16 -5.69 18.06
CA LYS A 128 -2.60 -5.61 19.46
C LYS A 128 -1.52 -5.04 20.36
N CYS A 129 -0.26 -5.42 20.15
CA CYS A 129 0.88 -4.85 20.86
C CYS A 129 1.03 -3.37 20.52
N ASP A 130 0.96 -3.01 19.24
CA ASP A 130 1.07 -1.62 18.79
C ASP A 130 0.00 -0.71 19.35
N PHE A 131 -1.25 -1.17 19.40
CA PHE A 131 -2.30 -0.38 20.02
C PHE A 131 -2.07 -0.11 21.51
N LYS A 132 -1.40 -1.02 22.24
CA LYS A 132 -1.05 -0.84 23.65
C LYS A 132 0.24 -0.06 23.85
N ASN A 133 1.06 0.03 22.81
CA ASN A 133 2.33 0.72 22.83
C ASN A 133 2.11 2.23 22.83
N THR A 134 2.78 2.94 23.73
CA THR A 134 2.76 4.41 23.79
C THR A 134 3.99 5.04 23.15
N GLY A 135 4.96 4.24 22.72
CA GLY A 135 6.20 4.65 22.09
C GLY A 135 6.22 4.42 20.57
N GLU A 136 7.43 4.35 20.03
CA GLU A 136 7.67 4.02 18.62
C GLU A 136 7.27 2.57 18.28
N TYR A 137 6.87 2.34 17.03
CA TYR A 137 6.38 1.04 16.54
C TYR A 137 7.35 -0.13 16.80
N ASP A 138 8.67 0.11 16.83
CA ASP A 138 9.64 -0.94 17.10
C ASP A 138 9.53 -1.52 18.52
N PHE A 139 8.99 -0.77 19.49
CA PHE A 139 8.70 -1.32 20.82
C PHE A 139 7.56 -2.35 20.79
N SER A 140 6.68 -2.29 19.80
CA SER A 140 5.62 -3.29 19.60
C SER A 140 6.20 -4.68 19.33
N VAL A 141 7.41 -4.75 18.72
CA VAL A 141 8.13 -6.01 18.49
C VAL A 141 8.58 -6.63 19.79
N ALA A 142 9.20 -5.85 20.68
CA ALA A 142 9.62 -6.32 22.01
C ALA A 142 8.40 -6.79 22.84
N MET A 143 7.30 -6.04 22.80
CA MET A 143 6.05 -6.46 23.45
C MET A 143 5.49 -7.78 22.88
N ALA A 144 5.66 -8.03 21.59
CA ALA A 144 5.27 -9.30 20.98
C ALA A 144 6.16 -10.46 21.45
N GLU A 145 7.48 -10.26 21.54
CA GLU A 145 8.42 -11.25 22.11
C GLU A 145 8.03 -11.62 23.55
N GLU A 146 7.72 -10.62 24.39
CA GLU A 146 7.24 -10.83 25.76
C GLU A 146 5.93 -11.62 25.80
N ALA A 147 4.98 -11.32 24.90
CA ALA A 147 3.71 -12.04 24.81
C ALA A 147 3.91 -13.51 24.42
N PHE A 148 4.82 -13.81 23.49
CA PHE A 148 5.21 -15.19 23.18
C PHE A 148 5.87 -15.87 24.38
N GLY A 149 6.76 -15.17 25.09
CA GLY A 149 7.41 -15.67 26.30
C GLY A 149 6.40 -16.04 27.39
N ALA A 150 5.41 -15.19 27.64
CA ALA A 150 4.32 -15.45 28.58
C ALA A 150 3.45 -16.64 28.16
N ALA A 151 3.34 -16.93 26.86
CA ALA A 151 2.68 -18.11 26.32
C ALA A 151 3.58 -19.36 26.28
N GLY A 152 4.79 -19.29 26.85
CA GLY A 152 5.72 -20.42 26.96
C GLY A 152 6.63 -20.63 25.74
N ARG A 153 6.66 -19.69 24.79
CA ARG A 153 7.54 -19.74 23.60
C ARG A 153 8.56 -18.62 23.65
N ASN A 154 9.84 -18.96 23.78
CA ASN A 154 10.89 -17.96 23.74
C ASN A 154 11.30 -17.73 22.28
N VAL A 155 10.98 -16.57 21.74
CA VAL A 155 11.21 -16.23 20.33
C VAL A 155 12.07 -14.98 20.23
N GLN A 156 12.83 -14.90 19.14
CA GLN A 156 13.47 -13.68 18.68
C GLN A 156 12.80 -13.23 17.39
N ILE A 157 12.37 -11.97 17.33
CA ILE A 157 11.66 -11.39 16.20
C ILE A 157 12.57 -10.37 15.51
N GLN A 158 12.98 -10.68 14.29
CA GLN A 158 13.61 -9.70 13.41
C GLN A 158 12.53 -8.98 12.60
N HIS A 159 12.52 -7.65 12.69
CA HIS A 159 11.60 -6.80 11.94
C HIS A 159 12.35 -6.00 10.87
N GLU A 160 11.92 -6.12 9.61
CA GLU A 160 12.38 -5.30 8.49
C GLU A 160 11.22 -4.45 7.99
N SER A 161 11.32 -3.12 8.10
CA SER A 161 10.32 -2.18 7.58
C SER A 161 10.92 -1.22 6.56
N LYS A 162 10.23 -1.05 5.43
CA LYS A 162 10.67 -0.20 4.32
C LYS A 162 9.51 0.66 3.84
N LEU A 163 9.58 1.98 4.07
CA LEU A 163 8.59 2.94 3.58
C LEU A 163 8.48 2.90 2.06
N ALA A 164 7.27 2.77 1.54
CA ALA A 164 6.94 2.73 0.11
C ALA A 164 6.16 3.97 -0.34
N LEU A 165 5.31 4.50 0.54
CA LEU A 165 4.56 5.74 0.30
C LEU A 165 4.54 6.55 1.60
N VAL A 166 4.69 7.85 1.48
CA VAL A 166 4.39 8.82 2.54
C VAL A 166 3.57 9.94 1.93
N ALA A 167 2.43 10.27 2.54
CA ALA A 167 1.62 11.41 2.15
C ALA A 167 1.45 12.35 3.35
N HIS A 168 1.61 13.65 3.10
CA HIS A 168 1.37 14.72 4.06
C HIS A 168 0.36 15.69 3.44
N ALA A 169 -0.81 15.81 4.07
CA ALA A 169 -1.83 16.77 3.71
C ALA A 169 -1.77 17.98 4.64
N PHE A 170 -1.57 19.14 4.05
CA PHE A 170 -1.66 20.47 4.65
C PHE A 170 -2.95 21.15 4.19
N GLN A 171 -3.20 22.38 4.63
CA GLN A 171 -4.43 23.10 4.31
C GLN A 171 -4.61 23.39 2.81
N ASP A 172 -3.54 23.68 2.09
CA ASP A 172 -3.50 24.16 0.71
C ASP A 172 -2.67 23.27 -0.23
N LYS A 173 -2.03 22.24 0.34
CA LYS A 173 -1.05 21.41 -0.34
C LYS A 173 -1.10 19.97 0.15
N VAL A 174 -0.97 19.03 -0.78
CA VAL A 174 -0.69 17.63 -0.44
C VAL A 174 0.65 17.23 -1.07
N ARG A 175 1.52 16.59 -0.30
CA ARG A 175 2.80 16.04 -0.76
C ARG A 175 2.78 14.54 -0.63
N CYS A 176 3.12 13.84 -1.70
CA CYS A 176 3.27 12.39 -1.70
C CYS A 176 4.69 12.03 -2.16
N GLY A 177 5.39 11.21 -1.38
CA GLY A 177 6.65 10.58 -1.75
C GLY A 177 6.42 9.09 -1.99
N VAL A 178 6.77 8.61 -3.19
CA VAL A 178 6.70 7.19 -3.57
C VAL A 178 8.13 6.67 -3.71
N ILE A 179 8.43 5.59 -2.99
CA ILE A 179 9.74 4.97 -2.95
C ILE A 179 9.65 3.64 -3.69
N ASP A 180 10.12 3.63 -4.93
CA ASP A 180 10.31 2.43 -5.73
C ASP A 180 11.61 1.74 -5.34
N ARG A 181 11.51 0.50 -4.86
CA ARG A 181 12.67 -0.38 -4.64
C ARG A 181 12.55 -1.56 -5.59
N ASN A 182 13.11 -1.37 -6.78
CA ASN A 182 13.19 -2.42 -7.79
C ASN A 182 14.58 -3.09 -7.77
N LEU A 183 14.74 -4.20 -8.50
CA LEU A 183 16.00 -4.96 -8.61
C LEU A 183 17.19 -4.13 -9.15
N THR A 184 16.90 -3.02 -9.84
CA THR A 184 17.92 -2.21 -10.53
C THR A 184 18.43 -1.06 -9.69
N ARG A 185 17.55 -0.35 -8.99
CA ARG A 185 17.86 0.77 -8.11
C ARG A 185 16.70 1.09 -7.18
N THR A 186 17.02 1.72 -6.05
CA THR A 186 16.03 2.42 -5.24
C THR A 186 15.86 3.83 -5.81
N ARG A 187 14.64 4.17 -6.24
CA ARG A 187 14.26 5.52 -6.66
C ARG A 187 13.20 6.06 -5.73
N THR A 188 13.30 7.33 -5.41
CA THR A 188 12.22 8.08 -4.78
C THR A 188 11.81 9.16 -5.74
N PHE A 189 10.52 9.25 -6.03
CA PHE A 189 9.96 10.44 -6.64
C PHE A 189 8.88 11.00 -5.72
N ASN A 190 8.77 12.31 -5.73
CA ASN A 190 7.79 13.03 -4.97
C ASN A 190 6.90 13.78 -5.94
N PHE A 191 5.62 13.89 -5.62
CA PHE A 191 4.77 14.87 -6.25
C PHE A 191 4.08 15.71 -5.19
N SER A 192 3.82 16.96 -5.53
CA SER A 192 2.98 17.83 -4.72
C SER A 192 1.87 18.42 -5.53
N VAL A 193 0.69 18.48 -4.93
CA VAL A 193 -0.48 19.14 -5.46
C VAL A 193 -0.74 20.38 -4.62
N GLU A 194 -0.81 21.53 -5.27
CA GLU A 194 -1.02 22.83 -4.63
C GLU A 194 -2.27 23.48 -5.23
N LYS A 195 -3.03 24.20 -4.40
CA LYS A 195 -4.03 25.13 -4.91
C LYS A 195 -3.31 26.21 -5.73
N LEU A 196 -3.87 26.60 -6.87
CA LEU A 196 -3.38 27.76 -7.62
C LEU A 196 -3.86 29.03 -6.91
N ASP A 197 -2.93 29.87 -6.47
CA ASP A 197 -3.24 31.09 -5.69
C ASP A 197 -4.12 32.08 -6.47
N ASP A 198 -4.00 32.13 -7.79
CA ASP A 198 -4.68 33.11 -8.66
C ASP A 198 -6.04 32.62 -9.22
N ASP A 199 -6.50 31.42 -8.86
CA ASP A 199 -7.78 30.88 -9.33
C ASP A 199 -8.70 30.54 -8.15
N GLU A 200 -9.66 31.43 -7.87
CA GLU A 200 -10.68 31.19 -6.85
C GLU A 200 -11.50 29.91 -7.10
N LYS A 201 -11.54 29.42 -8.35
CA LYS A 201 -12.20 28.16 -8.72
C LYS A 201 -11.29 26.95 -8.60
N ALA A 202 -9.99 27.12 -8.33
CA ALA A 202 -9.07 26.01 -8.14
C ALA A 202 -9.49 25.19 -6.91
N LYS A 203 -9.65 23.88 -7.13
CA LYS A 203 -10.01 22.94 -6.06
C LYS A 203 -8.86 22.85 -5.06
N THR A 204 -9.19 22.99 -3.78
CA THR A 204 -8.25 22.66 -2.70
C THR A 204 -7.90 21.17 -2.81
N PRO A 205 -6.60 20.81 -2.81
CA PRO A 205 -6.21 19.42 -2.90
C PRO A 205 -6.62 18.65 -1.64
N GLU A 206 -7.24 17.48 -1.84
CA GLU A 206 -7.63 16.57 -0.76
C GLU A 206 -6.67 15.39 -0.66
N ALA A 207 -6.49 14.84 0.55
CA ALA A 207 -5.61 13.70 0.78
C ALA A 207 -6.04 12.46 -0.02
N SER A 208 -7.34 12.15 -0.06
CA SER A 208 -7.89 10.98 -0.77
C SER A 208 -7.43 10.90 -2.24
N PRO A 209 -7.74 11.87 -3.12
CA PRO A 209 -7.36 11.78 -4.53
C PRO A 209 -5.84 11.75 -4.72
N CYS A 210 -5.05 12.40 -3.85
CA CYS A 210 -3.59 12.36 -3.91
C CYS A 210 -3.01 11.00 -3.49
N VAL A 211 -3.55 10.36 -2.46
CA VAL A 211 -3.15 9.01 -2.03
C VAL A 211 -3.57 7.98 -3.08
N HIS A 212 -4.75 8.15 -3.70
CA HIS A 212 -5.18 7.33 -4.82
C HIS A 212 -4.21 7.46 -6.01
N HIS A 213 -3.85 8.67 -6.41
CA HIS A 213 -2.87 8.90 -7.46
C HIS A 213 -1.51 8.26 -7.17
N ALA A 214 -1.05 8.31 -5.92
CA ALA A 214 0.17 7.62 -5.51
C ALA A 214 0.04 6.09 -5.61
N SER A 215 -1.13 5.53 -5.30
CA SER A 215 -1.40 4.09 -5.43
C SER A 215 -1.32 3.60 -6.88
N SER A 216 -1.71 4.44 -7.84
CA SER A 216 -1.65 4.13 -9.28
C SER A 216 -0.21 3.97 -9.77
N PHE A 217 0.75 4.72 -9.20
CA PHE A 217 2.17 4.48 -9.45
C PHE A 217 2.67 3.18 -8.80
N LEU A 218 2.27 2.88 -7.56
CA LEU A 218 2.67 1.63 -6.89
C LEU A 218 2.19 0.39 -7.67
N GLU A 219 0.99 0.45 -8.25
CA GLU A 219 0.43 -0.60 -9.10
C GLU A 219 1.15 -0.68 -10.45
N GLY A 220 1.38 0.47 -11.09
CA GLY A 220 2.07 0.53 -12.36
C GLY A 220 3.49 -0.05 -12.27
N LEU A 221 4.24 0.29 -11.22
CA LEU A 221 5.58 -0.25 -10.96
C LEU A 221 5.56 -1.76 -10.72
N HIS A 222 4.55 -2.28 -10.01
CA HIS A 222 4.35 -3.72 -9.82
C HIS A 222 4.12 -4.45 -11.15
N HIS A 223 3.27 -3.90 -12.02
CA HIS A 223 3.06 -4.49 -13.35
C HIS A 223 4.27 -4.32 -14.28
N CYS A 224 5.03 -3.22 -14.18
CA CYS A 224 6.27 -3.05 -14.95
C CYS A 224 7.25 -4.19 -14.68
N PHE A 225 7.41 -4.56 -13.40
CA PHE A 225 8.24 -5.69 -13.01
C PHE A 225 7.75 -7.01 -13.63
N LYS A 226 6.45 -7.30 -13.50
CA LYS A 226 5.84 -8.51 -14.08
C LYS A 226 6.01 -8.60 -15.59
N VAL A 227 5.75 -7.51 -16.30
CA VAL A 227 5.89 -7.45 -17.76
C VAL A 227 7.35 -7.68 -18.16
N GLY A 228 8.31 -7.02 -17.49
CA GLY A 228 9.74 -7.23 -17.76
C GLY A 228 10.15 -8.69 -17.55
N LEU A 229 9.70 -9.33 -16.46
CA LEU A 229 9.95 -10.74 -16.19
C LEU A 229 9.39 -11.65 -17.31
N PHE A 230 8.12 -11.47 -17.67
CA PHE A 230 7.50 -12.28 -18.73
C PHE A 230 8.17 -12.07 -20.09
N ASN A 231 8.59 -10.84 -20.41
CA ASN A 231 9.30 -10.55 -21.66
C ASN A 231 10.62 -11.33 -21.75
N ILE A 232 11.37 -11.46 -20.65
CA ILE A 232 12.60 -12.27 -20.61
C ILE A 232 12.29 -13.76 -20.69
N GLN A 233 11.29 -14.25 -19.97
CA GLN A 233 10.88 -15.66 -20.04
C GLN A 233 10.44 -16.06 -21.47
N LEU A 234 9.69 -15.19 -22.16
CA LEU A 234 9.34 -15.37 -23.57
C LEU A 234 10.58 -15.40 -24.48
N LYS A 235 11.53 -14.47 -24.29
CA LYS A 235 12.79 -14.43 -25.05
C LYS A 235 13.66 -15.69 -24.84
N ARG A 236 13.65 -16.23 -23.62
CA ARG A 236 14.38 -17.47 -23.24
C ARG A 236 13.62 -18.75 -23.62
N GLY A 237 12.42 -18.66 -24.19
CA GLY A 237 11.59 -19.83 -24.52
C GLY A 237 11.04 -20.58 -23.29
N GLN A 238 11.05 -19.95 -22.12
CA GLN A 238 10.51 -20.51 -20.87
C GLN A 238 8.99 -20.37 -20.77
N VAL A 239 8.42 -19.45 -21.54
CA VAL A 239 6.98 -19.22 -21.67
C VAL A 239 6.62 -19.30 -23.14
N GLU A 240 5.57 -20.06 -23.46
CA GLU A 240 5.06 -20.18 -24.82
C GLU A 240 4.12 -19.02 -25.17
N LYS A 241 4.09 -18.64 -26.44
CA LYS A 241 3.10 -17.69 -26.94
C LYS A 241 1.70 -18.26 -26.78
N ASN A 242 0.80 -17.45 -26.23
CA ASN A 242 -0.62 -17.76 -25.97
C ASN A 242 -0.85 -18.72 -24.81
N SER A 243 0.18 -18.99 -24.00
CA SER A 243 -0.01 -19.57 -22.68
C SER A 243 -0.70 -18.59 -21.72
N ASP A 244 -1.20 -19.09 -20.59
CA ASP A 244 -1.78 -18.26 -19.53
C ASP A 244 -0.80 -17.18 -19.03
N ALA A 245 0.50 -17.50 -18.96
CA ALA A 245 1.54 -16.53 -18.61
C ALA A 245 1.67 -15.40 -19.66
N HIS A 246 1.55 -15.72 -20.95
CA HIS A 246 1.52 -14.69 -22.00
C HIS A 246 0.25 -13.82 -21.91
N GLU A 247 -0.91 -14.40 -21.57
CA GLU A 247 -2.14 -13.63 -21.36
C GLU A 247 -2.06 -12.73 -20.12
N GLN A 248 -1.43 -13.19 -19.04
CA GLN A 248 -1.13 -12.36 -17.86
C GLN A 248 -0.23 -11.16 -18.20
N GLN A 249 0.76 -11.36 -19.07
CA GLN A 249 1.62 -10.29 -19.57
C GLN A 249 0.81 -9.24 -20.35
N LYS A 250 -0.06 -9.66 -21.27
CA LYS A 250 -0.93 -8.75 -22.04
C LYS A 250 -1.87 -7.96 -21.15
N LYS A 251 -2.46 -8.61 -20.15
CA LYS A 251 -3.35 -7.96 -19.17
C LYS A 251 -2.59 -6.96 -18.31
N SER A 252 -1.37 -7.27 -17.88
CA SER A 252 -0.52 -6.32 -17.14
C SER A 252 -0.18 -5.09 -17.99
N LEU A 253 0.15 -5.27 -19.28
CA LEU A 253 0.36 -4.15 -20.21
C LEU A 253 -0.89 -3.28 -20.38
N LYS A 254 -2.08 -3.90 -20.43
CA LYS A 254 -3.35 -3.17 -20.50
C LYS A 254 -3.55 -2.31 -19.24
N ILE A 255 -3.33 -2.87 -18.05
CA ILE A 255 -3.43 -2.14 -16.78
C ILE A 255 -2.48 -0.94 -16.75
N ILE A 256 -1.22 -1.12 -17.16
CA ILE A 256 -0.24 -0.01 -17.23
C ILE A 256 -0.77 1.15 -18.09
N ARG A 257 -1.43 0.87 -19.23
CA ARG A 257 -2.02 1.92 -20.09
C ARG A 257 -3.21 2.62 -19.43
N GLU A 258 -4.05 1.87 -18.72
CA GLU A 258 -5.19 2.40 -17.97
C GLU A 258 -4.70 3.33 -16.84
N LEU A 259 -3.68 2.89 -16.09
CA LEU A 259 -3.04 3.69 -15.04
C LEU A 259 -2.39 4.96 -15.59
N SER A 260 -1.69 4.89 -16.74
CA SER A 260 -1.16 6.09 -17.40
C SER A 260 -2.27 7.08 -17.77
N THR A 261 -3.43 6.58 -18.21
CA THR A 261 -4.59 7.43 -18.54
C THR A 261 -5.13 8.10 -17.27
N GLU A 262 -5.27 7.35 -16.18
CA GLU A 262 -5.70 7.85 -14.88
C GLU A 262 -4.75 8.92 -14.32
N ILE A 263 -3.44 8.66 -14.37
CA ILE A 263 -2.39 9.60 -13.93
C ILE A 263 -2.45 10.90 -14.73
N ASN A 264 -2.64 10.81 -16.05
CA ASN A 264 -2.77 11.99 -16.90
C ASN A 264 -4.06 12.76 -16.61
N ALA A 265 -5.18 12.09 -16.37
CA ALA A 265 -6.43 12.75 -15.99
C ALA A 265 -6.28 13.50 -14.66
N PHE A 266 -5.58 12.93 -13.69
CA PHE A 266 -5.24 13.61 -12.44
C PHE A 266 -4.36 14.83 -12.68
N ASN A 267 -3.29 14.70 -13.46
CA ASN A 267 -2.39 15.80 -13.81
C ASN A 267 -3.09 16.93 -14.57
N ASN A 268 -4.12 16.62 -15.36
CA ASN A 268 -4.93 17.63 -16.04
C ASN A 268 -5.94 18.32 -15.11
N SER A 269 -6.31 17.65 -14.00
CA SER A 269 -7.31 18.16 -13.05
C SER A 269 -6.69 19.00 -11.93
N TYR A 270 -5.39 18.85 -11.69
CA TYR A 270 -4.67 19.45 -10.58
C TYR A 270 -3.33 20.04 -11.02
N ASN A 271 -2.85 21.05 -10.30
CA ASN A 271 -1.49 21.55 -10.48
C ASN A 271 -0.49 20.62 -9.77
N VAL A 272 0.07 19.65 -10.50
CA VAL A 272 0.97 18.63 -9.96
C VAL A 272 2.43 18.94 -10.31
N LYS A 273 3.29 18.99 -9.29
CA LYS A 273 4.74 19.18 -9.46
C LYS A 273 5.49 17.91 -9.05
N TYR A 274 6.21 17.30 -9.98
CA TYR A 274 7.03 16.10 -9.74
C TYR A 274 8.49 16.46 -9.46
N ARG A 275 9.16 15.68 -8.60
CA ARG A 275 10.60 15.78 -8.31
C ARG A 275 11.20 14.39 -8.02
N PRO A 276 12.24 13.92 -8.76
CA PRO A 276 12.88 14.58 -9.89
C PRO A 276 11.96 14.69 -11.10
N GLU A 277 11.57 13.57 -11.69
CA GLU A 277 10.67 13.48 -12.84
C GLU A 277 9.64 12.39 -12.56
N MET A 278 8.47 12.49 -13.18
CA MET A 278 7.46 11.44 -13.11
C MET A 278 8.03 10.13 -13.70
N PRO A 279 7.85 8.97 -13.06
CA PRO A 279 8.31 7.71 -13.62
C PRO A 279 7.66 7.41 -14.96
N ASP A 280 8.46 6.91 -15.89
CA ASP A 280 7.99 6.37 -17.17
C ASP A 280 7.95 4.83 -17.07
N PHE A 281 6.76 4.27 -17.27
CA PHE A 281 6.55 2.82 -17.16
C PHE A 281 7.26 2.03 -18.27
N ASP A 282 7.36 2.56 -19.49
CA ASP A 282 8.04 1.89 -20.60
C ASP A 282 9.56 1.86 -20.36
N ILE A 283 10.13 2.94 -19.83
CA ILE A 283 11.53 2.97 -19.39
C ILE A 283 11.74 1.95 -18.27
N THR A 284 10.84 1.90 -17.28
CA THR A 284 10.95 0.99 -16.14
C THR A 284 10.92 -0.49 -16.57
N ILE A 285 10.05 -0.86 -17.52
CA ILE A 285 10.01 -2.22 -18.09
C ILE A 285 11.35 -2.59 -18.72
N LYS A 286 11.92 -1.70 -19.54
CA LYS A 286 13.22 -1.94 -20.22
C LYS A 286 14.36 -2.12 -19.22
N GLU A 287 14.38 -1.35 -18.14
CA GLU A 287 15.40 -1.48 -17.10
C GLU A 287 15.31 -2.82 -16.37
N VAL A 288 14.09 -3.31 -16.09
CA VAL A 288 13.88 -4.65 -15.51
C VAL A 288 14.39 -5.72 -16.47
N GLU A 289 14.05 -5.64 -17.76
CA GLU A 289 14.52 -6.58 -18.78
C GLU A 289 16.05 -6.63 -18.87
N GLN A 290 16.71 -5.47 -18.90
CA GLN A 290 18.18 -5.39 -18.98
C GLN A 290 18.84 -6.06 -17.78
N LYS A 291 18.31 -5.86 -16.58
CA LYS A 291 18.83 -6.46 -15.36
C LYS A 291 18.70 -7.98 -15.37
N LEU A 292 17.51 -8.48 -15.73
CA LEU A 292 17.25 -9.93 -15.81
C LEU A 292 18.03 -10.63 -16.94
N LEU A 293 18.47 -9.90 -17.97
CA LEU A 293 19.37 -10.42 -19.00
C LEU A 293 20.82 -10.52 -18.53
N SER A 294 21.23 -9.66 -17.59
CA SER A 294 22.59 -9.65 -17.03
C SER A 294 22.82 -10.70 -15.93
N GLU A 295 21.75 -11.36 -15.48
CA GLU A 295 21.73 -12.48 -14.52
C GLU A 295 21.53 -13.82 -15.25
#